data_AF-A0A443L4L1-F1
#
_entry.id   AF-A0A443L4L1-F1
#
_cell.length_a   1.000
_cell.length_b   1.000
_cell.length_c   1.000
_cell.angle_alpha   90.00
_cell.angle_beta   90.00
_cell.angle_gamma   90.00
#
_symmetry.space_group_name_H-M   'P 1'
#
loop_
_entity.id
_entity.type
_entity.pdbx_description
1 polymer ?
#
loop_
_entity_poly.entity_id
_entity_poly.type
_entity_poly.pdbx_seq_one_letter_code
_entity_poly.pdbx_strand_id
1 'polypeptide(L)'
;MSENLKTIKEVADELGVSKKKIENKLSYIKKKGNTLGKVIGGVRYLNKQEIKILNISPETSKVPETSEAPETSKVPETSKAPETSKVPETSKVPETSKVPDNHVFSSSFDLLREQTDYLLKELEEKNKHIEKLIDNEKSMQNLLDQQQRLALQDKKLLEEYKSEINELKALKMPREDMKDGSSIRGEAQEEIERLKAQLKLSEEERNKAKEKEPVKTESKKWWQRWK
;
A
#
# COMPACT_ATOMS: atom_id res chain seq x y z
N MET A 1 6.65 5.10 12.14
CA MET A 1 7.05 3.69 11.92
C MET A 1 8.26 3.71 11.00
N SER A 2 9.39 3.14 11.40
CA SER A 2 10.56 3.02 10.51
C SER A 2 10.34 1.89 9.50
N GLU A 3 10.30 2.21 8.22
CA GLU A 3 10.26 1.21 7.14
C GLU A 3 11.58 0.42 7.14
N ASN A 4 11.55 -0.80 7.70
CA ASN A 4 12.70 -1.70 7.65
C ASN A 4 12.81 -2.29 6.23
N LEU A 5 13.64 -1.64 5.41
CA LEU A 5 13.92 -1.96 4.03
C LEU A 5 15.15 -2.87 3.95
N LYS A 6 14.98 -4.08 3.39
CA LYS A 6 16.04 -5.07 3.18
C LYS A 6 16.40 -5.21 1.71
N THR A 7 17.68 -5.34 1.40
CA THR A 7 18.21 -5.61 0.07
C THR A 7 17.83 -7.03 -0.38
N ILE A 8 17.68 -7.28 -1.69
CA ILE A 8 17.45 -8.65 -2.21
C ILE A 8 18.47 -9.66 -1.65
N LYS A 9 19.73 -9.26 -1.44
CA LYS A 9 20.76 -10.12 -0.83
C LYS A 9 20.41 -10.52 0.61
N GLU A 10 20.06 -9.57 1.45
CA GLU A 10 19.70 -9.81 2.86
C GLU A 10 18.45 -10.69 2.98
N VAL A 11 17.48 -10.50 2.06
CA VAL A 11 16.28 -11.36 1.97
C VAL A 11 16.63 -12.77 1.46
N ALA A 12 17.61 -12.90 0.57
CA ALA A 12 18.11 -14.20 0.12
C ALA A 12 18.80 -14.97 1.25
N ASP A 13 19.64 -14.28 2.03
CA ASP A 13 20.38 -14.83 3.16
C ASP A 13 19.43 -15.19 4.33
N GLU A 14 18.43 -14.34 4.65
CA GLU A 14 17.40 -14.60 5.67
C GLU A 14 16.46 -15.77 5.32
N LEU A 15 16.11 -15.90 4.04
CA LEU A 15 15.24 -16.99 3.55
C LEU A 15 16.04 -18.22 3.10
N GLY A 16 17.37 -18.26 3.20
CA GLY A 16 18.18 -19.40 2.76
C GLY A 16 17.99 -19.79 1.28
N VAL A 17 17.75 -18.83 0.39
CA VAL A 17 17.53 -19.05 -1.05
C VAL A 17 18.51 -18.27 -1.91
N SER A 18 18.66 -18.65 -3.18
CA SER A 18 19.47 -17.84 -4.11
C SER A 18 18.81 -16.48 -4.42
N LYS A 19 19.64 -15.43 -4.52
CA LYS A 19 19.23 -14.09 -5.01
C LYS A 19 18.41 -14.19 -6.32
N LYS A 20 18.80 -15.11 -7.20
CA LYS A 20 18.15 -15.35 -8.49
C LYS A 20 16.71 -15.86 -8.34
N LYS A 21 16.41 -16.69 -7.34
CA LYS A 21 15.05 -17.18 -7.05
C LYS A 21 14.11 -16.01 -6.69
N ILE A 22 14.59 -15.06 -5.89
CA ILE A 22 13.85 -13.83 -5.55
C ILE A 22 13.66 -12.95 -6.80
N GLU A 23 14.72 -12.70 -7.57
CA GLU A 23 14.63 -11.91 -8.81
C GLU A 23 13.64 -12.49 -9.83
N ASN A 24 13.62 -13.82 -10.00
CA ASN A 24 12.67 -14.50 -10.87
C ASN A 24 11.23 -14.32 -10.40
N LYS A 25 10.97 -14.43 -9.08
CA LYS A 25 9.65 -14.20 -8.48
C LYS A 25 9.21 -12.74 -8.65
N LEU A 26 10.09 -11.77 -8.42
CA LEU A 26 9.84 -10.35 -8.65
C LEU A 26 9.50 -10.06 -10.13
N SER A 27 10.21 -10.68 -11.07
CA SER A 27 9.94 -10.58 -12.51
C SER A 27 8.55 -11.13 -12.87
N TYR A 28 8.17 -12.28 -12.31
CA TYR A 28 6.84 -12.88 -12.51
C TYR A 28 5.72 -12.00 -11.93
N ILE A 29 5.92 -11.40 -10.76
CA ILE A 29 4.95 -10.48 -10.14
C ILE A 29 4.82 -9.18 -10.95
N LYS A 30 5.95 -8.65 -11.48
CA LYS A 30 5.95 -7.50 -12.40
C LYS A 30 5.16 -7.79 -13.68
N LYS A 31 5.25 -9.00 -14.24
CA LYS A 31 4.44 -9.43 -15.40
C LYS A 31 2.94 -9.50 -15.09
N LYS A 32 2.55 -9.66 -13.82
CA LYS A 32 1.14 -9.63 -13.36
C LYS A 32 0.65 -8.22 -13.00
N GLY A 33 1.39 -7.16 -13.33
CA GLY A 33 1.02 -5.76 -13.08
C GLY A 33 1.41 -5.20 -11.71
N ASN A 34 1.89 -6.05 -10.79
CA ASN A 34 2.29 -5.63 -9.45
C ASN A 34 3.78 -5.33 -9.38
N THR A 35 4.18 -4.20 -8.79
CA THR A 35 5.59 -3.89 -8.53
C THR A 35 5.91 -4.01 -7.05
N LEU A 36 6.98 -4.73 -6.71
CA LEU A 36 7.46 -4.90 -5.35
C LEU A 36 8.89 -4.34 -5.23
N GLY A 37 9.12 -3.57 -4.18
CA GLY A 37 10.40 -3.04 -3.77
C GLY A 37 10.77 -1.71 -4.41
N LYS A 38 11.35 -0.84 -3.58
CA LYS A 38 11.83 0.50 -3.92
C LYS A 38 13.26 0.42 -4.45
N VAL A 39 13.58 1.16 -5.51
CA VAL A 39 14.95 1.27 -6.04
C VAL A 39 15.59 2.54 -5.51
N ILE A 40 16.74 2.42 -4.85
CA ILE A 40 17.53 3.53 -4.31
C ILE A 40 18.99 3.29 -4.72
N GLY A 41 19.62 4.25 -5.40
CA GLY A 41 21.00 4.11 -5.88
C GLY A 41 21.24 2.90 -6.81
N GLY A 42 20.23 2.49 -7.58
CA GLY A 42 20.29 1.29 -8.44
C GLY A 42 20.07 -0.05 -7.71
N VAL A 43 20.06 -0.05 -6.37
CA VAL A 43 19.79 -1.24 -5.55
C VAL A 43 18.29 -1.33 -5.25
N ARG A 44 17.70 -2.54 -5.34
CA ARG A 44 16.31 -2.79 -4.95
C ARG A 44 16.23 -3.25 -3.50
N TYR A 45 15.36 -2.58 -2.75
CA TYR A 45 15.01 -2.88 -1.37
C TYR A 45 13.55 -3.34 -1.30
N LEU A 46 13.27 -4.28 -0.40
CA LEU A 46 11.95 -4.85 -0.12
C LEU A 46 11.58 -4.58 1.35
N ASN A 47 10.32 -4.26 1.61
CA ASN A 47 9.79 -4.15 2.96
C ASN A 47 9.28 -5.53 3.48
N LYS A 48 9.05 -5.63 4.80
CA LYS A 48 8.63 -6.88 5.46
C LYS A 48 7.32 -7.48 4.92
N GLN A 49 6.40 -6.69 4.37
CA GLN A 49 5.15 -7.20 3.79
C GLN A 49 5.36 -7.68 2.34
N GLU A 50 6.17 -7.00 1.55
CA GLU A 50 6.56 -7.43 0.21
C GLU A 50 7.30 -8.78 0.24
N ILE A 51 8.14 -9.00 1.26
CA ILE A 51 8.82 -10.28 1.50
C ILE A 51 7.81 -11.41 1.76
N LYS A 52 6.73 -11.15 2.53
CA LYS A 52 5.64 -12.13 2.70
C LYS A 52 4.91 -12.43 1.40
N ILE A 53 4.64 -11.41 0.58
CA ILE A 53 3.95 -11.55 -0.72
C ILE A 53 4.75 -12.44 -1.69
N LEU A 54 6.08 -12.48 -1.59
CA LEU A 54 6.90 -13.39 -2.39
C LEU A 54 6.59 -14.87 -2.09
N ASN A 55 6.15 -15.18 -0.86
CA ASN A 55 5.85 -16.52 -0.34
C ASN A 55 6.93 -17.55 -0.74
N ILE A 56 8.17 -17.24 -0.36
CA ILE A 56 9.34 -18.08 -0.61
C ILE A 56 9.67 -18.81 0.69
N SER A 57 9.41 -20.12 0.70
CA SER A 57 9.83 -21.01 1.78
C SER A 57 11.35 -21.22 1.73
N PRO A 58 12.05 -21.34 2.89
CA PRO A 58 13.48 -21.61 2.91
C PRO A 58 13.81 -22.98 2.32
N GLU A 59 14.85 -23.03 1.49
CA GLU A 59 15.43 -24.29 1.01
C GLU A 59 16.46 -24.77 2.03
N THR A 60 16.06 -25.70 2.91
CA THR A 60 16.99 -26.47 3.75
C THR A 60 17.75 -27.49 2.89
N SER A 61 18.64 -27.00 2.02
CA SER A 61 19.57 -27.85 1.28
C SER A 61 20.92 -27.15 1.10
N LYS A 62 21.83 -27.46 2.02
CA LYS A 62 23.28 -27.43 1.78
C LYS A 62 23.89 -28.72 2.33
N VAL A 63 23.96 -29.74 1.48
CA VAL A 63 25.10 -30.65 1.53
C VAL A 63 26.18 -30.03 0.62
N PRO A 64 27.39 -29.75 1.11
CA PRO A 64 28.46 -29.20 0.28
C PRO A 64 29.26 -30.33 -0.37
N GLU A 65 28.88 -30.77 -1.56
CA GLU A 65 29.78 -31.62 -2.35
C GLU A 65 30.76 -30.77 -3.14
N THR A 66 32.00 -30.74 -2.63
CA THR A 66 33.19 -30.33 -3.37
C THR A 66 34.07 -31.56 -3.50
N SER A 67 34.01 -32.27 -4.63
CA SER A 67 35.08 -33.18 -5.05
C SER A 67 34.97 -33.54 -6.53
N GLU A 68 35.97 -33.10 -7.29
CA GLU A 68 36.62 -33.75 -8.43
C GLU A 68 35.86 -34.84 -9.24
N ALA A 69 35.70 -34.54 -10.53
CA ALA A 69 35.81 -35.54 -11.61
C ALA A 69 37.25 -36.12 -11.63
N PRO A 70 37.56 -37.30 -12.24
CA PRO A 70 37.01 -37.67 -13.56
C PRO A 70 36.94 -39.20 -13.89
N GLU A 71 36.80 -39.48 -15.20
CA GLU A 71 37.28 -40.68 -15.94
C GLU A 71 36.36 -41.90 -16.15
N THR A 72 35.85 -42.01 -17.39
CA THR A 72 35.60 -43.27 -18.15
C THR A 72 34.46 -44.19 -17.65
N SER A 73 33.91 -45.17 -18.39
CA SER A 73 34.21 -45.69 -19.74
C SER A 73 32.96 -46.34 -20.37
N LYS A 74 32.83 -46.22 -21.70
CA LYS A 74 32.11 -47.13 -22.64
C LYS A 74 30.62 -47.52 -22.43
N VAL A 75 29.78 -46.89 -23.26
CA VAL A 75 28.72 -47.50 -24.11
C VAL A 75 29.37 -48.51 -25.11
N PRO A 76 28.73 -49.51 -25.78
CA PRO A 76 27.30 -49.89 -25.96
C PRO A 76 26.99 -51.26 -25.26
N GLU A 77 26.07 -52.19 -25.62
CA GLU A 77 25.24 -52.41 -26.83
C GLU A 77 23.97 -53.28 -26.59
N THR A 78 23.21 -53.52 -27.66
CA THR A 78 21.92 -54.23 -27.75
C THR A 78 22.02 -55.77 -27.88
N SER A 79 21.01 -56.53 -27.42
CA SER A 79 20.57 -57.76 -28.11
C SER A 79 19.12 -58.19 -27.84
N LYS A 80 18.31 -58.11 -28.89
CA LYS A 80 17.17 -58.96 -29.32
C LYS A 80 16.30 -59.72 -28.30
N ALA A 81 14.98 -59.45 -28.38
CA ALA A 81 13.92 -60.45 -28.23
C ALA A 81 13.88 -61.39 -29.49
N PRO A 82 13.28 -62.60 -29.45
CA PRO A 82 11.82 -62.76 -29.38
C PRO A 82 11.24 -63.98 -28.61
N GLU A 83 9.93 -63.89 -28.32
CA GLU A 83 8.89 -64.95 -28.29
C GLU A 83 9.20 -66.35 -27.68
N THR A 84 8.46 -66.84 -26.67
CA THR A 84 7.07 -67.33 -26.84
C THR A 84 6.40 -67.71 -25.50
N SER A 85 5.07 -67.53 -25.46
CA SER A 85 4.05 -68.31 -24.72
C SER A 85 4.47 -69.26 -23.55
N LYS A 86 4.10 -68.90 -22.31
CA LYS A 86 3.05 -69.58 -21.51
C LYS A 86 2.85 -68.93 -20.13
N VAL A 87 1.57 -68.82 -19.74
CA VAL A 87 1.02 -68.51 -18.40
C VAL A 87 0.12 -69.73 -18.09
N PRO A 88 0.05 -70.32 -16.87
CA PRO A 88 -0.13 -69.59 -15.61
C PRO A 88 0.68 -70.05 -14.37
N GLU A 89 0.67 -69.14 -13.38
CA GLU A 89 0.62 -69.34 -11.92
C GLU A 89 1.55 -70.42 -11.31
N THR A 90 2.51 -70.02 -10.47
CA THR A 90 2.22 -69.65 -9.07
C THR A 90 3.45 -69.05 -8.38
N SER A 91 3.25 -68.54 -7.15
CA SER A 91 4.26 -68.24 -6.12
C SER A 91 4.72 -66.78 -6.00
N LYS A 92 4.39 -66.23 -4.83
CA LYS A 92 4.90 -64.99 -4.19
C LYS A 92 4.36 -63.65 -4.68
N VAL A 93 3.19 -63.32 -4.15
CA VAL A 93 2.90 -61.95 -3.71
C VAL A 93 4.02 -61.52 -2.73
N PRO A 94 4.71 -60.40 -2.94
CA PRO A 94 5.52 -59.79 -1.90
C PRO A 94 4.61 -59.07 -0.91
N GLU A 95 4.01 -59.83 0.02
CA GLU A 95 3.45 -59.25 1.23
C GLU A 95 4.60 -58.68 2.07
N THR A 96 4.82 -57.37 1.95
CA THR A 96 5.36 -56.49 3.01
C THR A 96 5.29 -55.02 2.55
N SER A 97 4.13 -54.61 2.01
CA SER A 97 3.81 -53.19 2.06
C SER A 97 3.58 -52.83 3.52
N LYS A 98 4.56 -52.16 4.15
CA LYS A 98 4.42 -51.66 5.51
C LYS A 98 3.21 -50.72 5.53
N VAL A 99 2.15 -51.11 6.24
CA VAL A 99 1.10 -50.17 6.64
C VAL A 99 1.80 -49.03 7.38
N PRO A 100 1.72 -47.77 6.90
CA PRO A 100 2.30 -46.65 7.62
C PRO A 100 1.64 -46.58 8.99
N ASP A 101 2.42 -46.45 10.06
CA ASP A 101 1.90 -46.45 11.43
C ASP A 101 0.77 -45.43 11.55
N ASN A 102 -0.45 -45.92 11.83
CA ASN A 102 -1.68 -45.13 11.80
C ASN A 102 -1.61 -43.91 12.76
N HIS A 103 -0.75 -44.02 13.78
CA HIS A 103 -0.42 -42.99 14.76
C HIS A 103 0.35 -41.79 14.17
N VAL A 104 1.20 -42.01 13.16
CA VAL A 104 1.92 -40.95 12.42
C VAL A 104 0.97 -40.26 11.44
N PHE A 105 0.07 -41.03 10.81
CA PHE A 105 -0.94 -40.49 9.91
C PHE A 105 -1.96 -39.61 10.64
N SER A 106 -2.43 -40.01 11.82
CA SER A 106 -3.29 -39.18 12.67
C SER A 106 -2.60 -37.89 13.09
N SER A 107 -1.36 -37.96 13.59
CA SER A 107 -0.60 -36.78 14.03
C SER A 107 -0.38 -35.75 12.91
N SER A 108 -0.15 -36.21 11.67
CA SER A 108 -0.08 -35.34 10.49
C SER A 108 -1.42 -34.66 10.20
N PHE A 109 -2.53 -35.39 10.33
CA PHE A 109 -3.87 -34.88 10.10
C PHE A 109 -4.32 -33.85 11.16
N ASP A 110 -3.93 -34.06 12.42
CA ASP A 110 -4.21 -33.11 13.51
C ASP A 110 -3.39 -31.82 13.35
N LEU A 111 -2.13 -31.91 12.93
CA LEU A 111 -1.29 -30.73 12.63
C LEU A 111 -1.86 -29.90 11.45
N LEU A 112 -2.36 -30.58 10.41
CA LEU A 112 -3.05 -29.93 9.29
C LEU A 112 -4.37 -29.27 9.72
N ARG A 113 -5.09 -29.85 10.70
CA ARG A 113 -6.29 -29.26 11.28
C ARG A 113 -5.97 -27.97 12.03
N GLU A 114 -5.00 -27.97 12.94
CA GLU A 114 -4.59 -26.75 13.66
C GLU A 114 -4.11 -25.66 12.70
N GLN A 115 -3.36 -26.01 11.66
CA GLN A 115 -2.92 -25.05 10.65
C GLN A 115 -4.10 -24.47 9.84
N THR A 116 -5.14 -25.28 9.60
CA THR A 116 -6.38 -24.82 8.95
C THR A 116 -7.15 -23.87 9.87
N ASP A 117 -7.31 -24.22 11.15
CA ASP A 117 -8.02 -23.41 12.14
C ASP A 117 -7.32 -22.07 12.39
N TYR A 118 -5.99 -22.05 12.46
CA TYR A 118 -5.19 -20.82 12.53
C TYR A 118 -5.43 -19.90 11.31
N LEU A 119 -5.39 -20.45 10.10
CA LEU A 119 -5.62 -19.67 8.88
C LEU A 119 -7.06 -19.14 8.80
N LEU A 120 -8.03 -19.93 9.27
CA LEU A 120 -9.44 -19.54 9.32
C LEU A 120 -9.66 -18.42 10.35
N LYS A 121 -8.96 -18.46 11.50
CA LYS A 121 -8.93 -17.38 12.49
C LYS A 121 -8.36 -16.08 11.94
N GLU A 122 -7.20 -16.15 11.26
CA GLU A 122 -6.57 -14.97 10.65
C GLU A 122 -7.44 -14.36 9.54
N LEU A 123 -8.23 -15.18 8.84
CA LEU A 123 -9.19 -14.75 7.82
C LEU A 123 -10.43 -14.09 8.45
N GLU A 124 -10.95 -14.63 9.56
CA GLU A 124 -12.05 -14.04 10.34
C GLU A 124 -11.67 -12.65 10.88
N GLU A 125 -10.45 -12.48 11.42
CA GLU A 125 -9.95 -11.19 11.90
C GLU A 125 -9.79 -10.17 10.78
N LYS A 126 -9.31 -10.58 9.60
CA LYS A 126 -9.25 -9.72 8.42
C LYS A 126 -10.63 -9.29 7.93
N ASN A 127 -11.62 -10.19 7.93
CA ASN A 127 -12.99 -9.85 7.56
C ASN A 127 -13.58 -8.79 8.53
N LYS A 128 -13.38 -8.95 9.85
CA LYS A 128 -13.78 -7.94 10.85
C LYS A 128 -13.07 -6.59 10.70
N HIS A 129 -11.86 -6.58 10.14
CA HIS A 129 -11.17 -5.33 9.80
C HIS A 129 -11.75 -4.70 8.52
N ILE A 130 -12.08 -5.51 7.51
CA ILE A 130 -12.72 -5.06 6.25
C ILE A 130 -14.09 -4.43 6.55
N GLU A 131 -14.92 -5.03 7.40
CA GLU A 131 -16.21 -4.44 7.80
C GLU A 131 -16.06 -3.04 8.41
N LYS A 132 -15.08 -2.86 9.31
CA LYS A 132 -14.79 -1.55 9.92
C LYS A 132 -14.29 -0.51 8.89
N LEU A 133 -13.55 -0.95 7.87
CA LEU A 133 -13.13 -0.06 6.78
C LEU A 133 -14.33 0.34 5.91
N ILE A 134 -15.22 -0.59 5.59
CA ILE A 134 -16.46 -0.35 4.84
C ILE A 134 -17.38 0.63 5.59
N ASP A 135 -17.54 0.48 6.91
CA ASP A 135 -18.38 1.39 7.70
C ASP A 135 -17.78 2.79 7.83
N ASN A 136 -16.45 2.89 7.94
CA ASN A 136 -15.76 4.18 7.84
C ASN A 136 -15.96 4.82 6.46
N GLU A 137 -15.82 4.06 5.37
CA GLU A 137 -16.07 4.53 3.99
C GLU A 137 -17.50 5.06 3.82
N LYS A 138 -18.52 4.32 4.29
CA LYS A 138 -19.91 4.80 4.31
C LYS A 138 -20.07 6.13 5.06
N SER A 139 -19.38 6.28 6.21
CA SER A 139 -19.45 7.52 7.00
C SER A 139 -18.83 8.71 6.27
N MET A 140 -17.70 8.50 5.58
CA MET A 140 -17.04 9.54 4.77
C MET A 140 -17.89 9.90 3.54
N GLN A 141 -18.52 8.91 2.90
CA GLN A 141 -19.42 9.14 1.77
C GLN A 141 -20.64 9.98 2.18
N ASN A 142 -21.24 9.71 3.34
CA ASN A 142 -22.35 10.52 3.87
C ASN A 142 -21.91 11.98 4.10
N LEU A 143 -20.73 12.21 4.68
CA LEU A 143 -20.18 13.55 4.88
C LEU A 143 -19.93 14.27 3.54
N LEU A 144 -19.42 13.56 2.53
CA LEU A 144 -19.23 14.10 1.19
C LEU A 144 -20.56 14.50 0.52
N ASP A 145 -21.58 13.65 0.63
CA ASP A 145 -22.92 13.92 0.12
C ASP A 145 -23.57 15.13 0.84
N GLN A 146 -23.34 15.29 2.14
CA GLN A 146 -23.76 16.48 2.90
C GLN A 146 -23.06 17.75 2.40
N GLN A 147 -21.74 17.70 2.18
CA GLN A 147 -20.98 18.83 1.66
C GLN A 147 -21.44 19.24 0.25
N GLN A 148 -21.76 18.27 -0.62
CA GLN A 148 -22.33 18.54 -1.94
C GLN A 148 -23.70 19.22 -1.85
N ARG A 149 -24.57 18.79 -0.93
CA ARG A 149 -25.90 19.41 -0.72
C ARG A 149 -25.78 20.87 -0.27
N LEU A 150 -24.87 21.16 0.66
CA LEU A 150 -24.60 22.53 1.12
C LEU A 150 -24.06 23.40 -0.03
N ALA A 151 -23.07 22.91 -0.78
CA ALA A 151 -22.53 23.63 -1.93
C ALA A 151 -23.58 23.96 -3.01
N LEU A 152 -24.59 23.10 -3.19
CA LEU A 152 -25.74 23.35 -4.09
C LEU A 152 -26.70 24.41 -3.52
N GLN A 153 -26.92 24.45 -2.20
CA GLN A 153 -27.70 25.50 -1.54
C GLN A 153 -26.99 26.85 -1.64
N ASP A 154 -25.70 26.92 -1.33
CA ASP A 154 -24.88 28.12 -1.45
C ASP A 154 -24.86 28.64 -2.90
N LYS A 155 -24.72 27.74 -3.89
CA LYS A 155 -24.80 28.10 -5.30
C LYS A 155 -26.14 28.75 -5.64
N LYS A 156 -27.27 28.18 -5.18
CA LYS A 156 -28.60 28.72 -5.45
C LYS A 156 -28.77 30.11 -4.83
N LEU A 157 -28.34 30.30 -3.58
CA LEU A 157 -28.39 31.58 -2.89
C LEU A 157 -27.51 32.65 -3.59
N LEU A 158 -26.33 32.27 -4.08
CA LEU A 158 -25.47 33.14 -4.88
C LEU A 158 -26.07 33.50 -6.24
N GLU A 159 -26.91 32.65 -6.82
CA GLU A 159 -27.62 32.89 -8.07
C GLU A 159 -28.79 33.87 -7.83
N GLU A 160 -29.54 33.69 -6.75
CA GLU A 160 -30.60 34.60 -6.27
C GLU A 160 -30.05 36.01 -5.95
N TYR A 161 -28.92 36.12 -5.24
CA TYR A 161 -28.29 37.42 -5.02
C TYR A 161 -27.79 38.07 -6.32
N LYS A 162 -27.39 37.29 -7.34
CA LYS A 162 -26.99 37.84 -8.64
C LYS A 162 -28.19 38.37 -9.43
N SER A 163 -29.33 37.69 -9.40
CA SER A 163 -30.57 38.22 -9.98
C SER A 163 -31.03 39.47 -9.25
N GLU A 164 -31.10 39.45 -7.91
CA GLU A 164 -31.47 40.61 -7.09
C GLU A 164 -30.57 41.82 -7.38
N ILE A 165 -29.25 41.63 -7.45
CA ILE A 165 -28.30 42.70 -7.81
C ILE A 165 -28.55 43.24 -9.24
N ASN A 166 -28.95 42.38 -10.19
CA ASN A 166 -29.24 42.81 -11.56
C ASN A 166 -30.59 43.54 -11.65
N GLU A 167 -31.61 43.10 -10.93
CA GLU A 167 -32.90 43.78 -10.81
C GLU A 167 -32.75 45.13 -10.11
N LEU A 168 -32.03 45.19 -8.98
CA LEU A 168 -31.70 46.44 -8.30
C LEU A 168 -30.86 47.38 -9.17
N LYS A 169 -30.00 46.87 -10.08
CA LYS A 169 -29.31 47.69 -11.08
C LYS A 169 -30.24 48.23 -12.17
N ALA A 170 -31.22 47.44 -12.60
CA ALA A 170 -32.21 47.88 -13.59
C ALA A 170 -33.19 48.91 -13.01
N LEU A 171 -33.63 48.70 -11.76
CA LEU A 171 -34.45 49.65 -10.99
C LEU A 171 -33.67 50.91 -10.61
N LYS A 172 -32.35 50.80 -10.38
CA LYS A 172 -31.46 51.93 -10.18
C LYS A 172 -31.08 52.56 -11.51
N MET A 173 -32.07 53.27 -12.06
CA MET A 173 -31.95 54.25 -13.15
C MET A 173 -30.58 54.94 -13.13
N PRO A 174 -29.94 55.16 -14.30
CA PRO A 174 -28.75 56.00 -14.38
C PRO A 174 -29.09 57.36 -13.78
N ARG A 175 -28.41 57.77 -12.71
CA ARG A 175 -28.50 59.15 -12.27
C ARG A 175 -27.73 60.00 -13.26
N GLU A 176 -28.50 60.74 -14.06
CA GLU A 176 -28.07 61.98 -14.70
C GLU A 176 -27.16 62.77 -13.78
N ASP A 177 -26.06 63.24 -14.37
CA ASP A 177 -25.20 64.38 -14.04
C ASP A 177 -25.57 65.23 -12.80
N MET A 178 -25.47 64.63 -11.62
CA MET A 178 -25.50 65.32 -10.33
C MET A 178 -24.13 65.21 -9.67
N LYS A 179 -23.22 66.08 -10.12
CA LYS A 179 -22.02 66.48 -9.36
C LYS A 179 -22.45 66.89 -7.96
N ASP A 180 -22.20 66.03 -6.98
CA ASP A 180 -21.92 66.33 -5.56
C ASP A 180 -21.88 65.03 -4.72
N GLY A 181 -22.54 63.95 -5.16
CA GLY A 181 -22.47 62.64 -4.49
C GLY A 181 -21.17 61.85 -4.72
N SER A 182 -20.27 62.34 -5.57
CA SER A 182 -19.07 61.61 -6.02
C SER A 182 -17.92 61.62 -5.02
N SER A 183 -17.75 62.71 -4.25
CA SER A 183 -16.61 62.88 -3.33
C SER A 183 -16.62 61.81 -2.23
N ILE A 184 -17.74 61.71 -1.50
CA ILE A 184 -17.90 60.80 -0.35
C ILE A 184 -17.73 59.33 -0.74
N ARG A 185 -18.15 58.95 -1.96
CA ARG A 185 -17.97 57.59 -2.48
C ARG A 185 -16.53 57.33 -2.91
N GLY A 186 -15.87 58.31 -3.55
CA GLY A 186 -14.45 58.23 -3.90
C GLY A 186 -13.59 58.09 -2.65
N GLU A 187 -13.77 59.00 -1.69
CA GLU A 187 -13.10 58.98 -0.38
C GLU A 187 -13.29 57.64 0.34
N ALA A 188 -14.51 57.12 0.43
CA ALA A 188 -14.76 55.82 1.07
C ALA A 188 -14.08 54.65 0.34
N GLN A 189 -13.95 54.71 -1.00
CA GLN A 189 -13.26 53.68 -1.78
C GLN A 189 -11.73 53.80 -1.65
N GLU A 190 -11.18 55.01 -1.64
CA GLU A 190 -9.76 55.27 -1.38
C GLU A 190 -9.35 54.86 0.04
N GLU A 191 -10.21 55.09 1.05
CA GLU A 191 -10.00 54.65 2.43
C GLU A 191 -9.95 53.11 2.51
N ILE A 192 -10.84 52.41 1.80
CA ILE A 192 -10.84 50.95 1.70
C ILE A 192 -9.57 50.44 1.02
N GLU A 193 -9.10 51.08 -0.05
CA GLU A 193 -7.86 50.70 -0.74
C GLU A 193 -6.61 50.95 0.12
N ARG A 194 -6.56 52.08 0.86
CA ARG A 194 -5.51 52.37 1.84
C ARG A 194 -5.47 51.35 2.96
N LEU A 195 -6.61 51.05 3.59
CA LEU A 195 -6.71 50.03 4.65
C LEU A 195 -6.29 48.65 4.15
N LYS A 196 -6.68 48.29 2.92
CA LYS A 196 -6.28 47.03 2.27
C LYS A 196 -4.78 46.96 1.98
N ALA A 197 -4.17 48.07 1.55
CA ALA A 197 -2.72 48.16 1.36
C ALA A 197 -1.97 48.06 2.70
N GLN A 198 -2.46 48.73 3.75
CA GLN A 198 -1.88 48.68 5.10
C GLN A 198 -1.97 47.28 5.72
N LEU A 199 -3.11 46.59 5.54
CA LEU A 199 -3.29 45.21 5.98
C LEU A 199 -2.34 44.26 5.25
N LYS A 200 -2.17 44.41 3.93
CA LYS A 200 -1.23 43.63 3.13
C LYS A 200 0.23 43.85 3.55
N LEU A 201 0.63 45.10 3.83
CA LEU A 201 1.95 45.41 4.38
C LEU A 201 2.16 44.75 5.75
N SER A 202 1.15 44.79 6.63
CA SER A 202 1.21 44.13 7.94
C SER A 202 1.31 42.60 7.83
N GLU A 203 0.60 41.97 6.91
CA GLU A 203 0.72 40.54 6.64
C GLU A 203 2.11 40.18 6.08
N GLU A 204 2.66 41.01 5.19
CA GLU A 204 3.97 40.80 4.62
C GLU A 204 5.08 40.98 5.66
N GLU A 205 4.96 41.97 6.56
CA GLU A 205 5.83 42.11 7.75
C GLU A 205 5.70 40.92 8.70
N ARG A 206 4.49 40.41 8.97
CA ARG A 206 4.29 39.20 9.78
C ARG A 206 4.93 37.97 9.15
N ASN A 207 4.92 37.86 7.82
CA ASN A 207 5.56 36.76 7.11
C ASN A 207 7.09 36.91 7.11
N LYS A 208 7.61 38.14 6.96
CA LYS A 208 9.05 38.47 7.11
C LYS A 208 9.56 38.26 8.55
N ALA A 209 8.71 38.48 9.55
CA ALA A 209 9.02 38.19 10.95
C ALA A 209 9.12 36.69 11.22
N LYS A 210 8.21 35.87 10.65
CA LYS A 210 8.32 34.40 10.66
C LYS A 210 9.58 33.88 9.96
N GLU A 211 10.09 34.62 8.96
CA GLU A 211 11.36 34.31 8.28
C GLU A 211 12.60 34.76 9.06
N LYS A 212 12.47 35.76 9.95
CA LYS A 212 13.58 36.35 10.71
C LYS A 212 13.68 35.90 12.17
N GLU A 213 12.68 35.23 12.71
CA GLU A 213 12.88 34.41 13.92
C GLU A 213 13.54 33.08 13.52
N PRO A 214 14.84 32.86 13.81
CA PRO A 214 15.32 31.50 13.93
C PRO A 214 14.52 30.86 15.06
N VAL A 215 13.66 29.88 14.73
CA VAL A 215 12.94 29.07 15.70
C VAL A 215 13.98 28.40 16.60
N LYS A 216 14.25 29.02 17.75
CA LYS A 216 15.07 28.42 18.80
C LYS A 216 14.32 27.19 19.28
N THR A 217 14.84 26.04 18.92
CA THR A 217 14.29 24.71 19.19
C THR A 217 14.43 24.34 20.67
N GLU A 218 13.89 25.14 21.58
CA GLU A 218 13.65 24.72 22.95
C GLU A 218 12.47 23.74 23.00
N SER A 219 12.84 22.48 22.76
CA SER A 219 12.00 21.29 22.91
C SER A 219 11.60 21.05 24.37
N LYS A 220 10.78 21.95 24.93
CA LYS A 220 10.13 21.78 26.24
C LYS A 220 8.92 20.88 26.07
N LYS A 221 9.16 19.59 26.37
CA LYS A 221 8.21 18.47 26.29
C LYS A 221 6.96 18.71 27.14
N TRP A 222 5.93 19.32 26.55
CA TRP A 222 4.66 19.63 27.22
C TRP A 222 3.94 18.39 27.81
N TRP A 223 4.18 17.21 27.24
CA TRP A 223 3.69 15.91 27.72
C TRP A 223 4.19 15.49 29.11
N GLN A 224 5.18 16.17 29.72
CA GLN A 224 5.65 15.86 31.08
C GLN A 224 4.75 16.44 32.19
N ARG A 225 3.73 17.24 31.86
CA ARG A 225 2.85 17.93 32.82
C ARG A 225 1.64 17.07 33.28
N TRP A 226 1.50 15.85 32.78
CA TRP A 226 0.36 14.94 33.04
C TRP A 226 0.86 13.56 33.51
N LYS A 227 1.49 13.54 34.69
CA LYS A 227 1.82 12.33 35.45
C LYS A 227 1.56 12.57 36.93
#